data_AF-A0A960LC61-F1
#
_entry.id   AF-A0A960LC61-F1
#
_cell.length_a   1.000
_cell.length_b   1.000
_cell.length_c   1.000
_cell.angle_alpha   90.00
_cell.angle_beta   90.00
_cell.angle_gamma   90.00
#
_symmetry.space_group_name_H-M   'P 1'
#
loop_
_entity.id
_entity.type
_entity.pdbx_description
1 polymer ?
#
loop_
_entity_poly.entity_id
_entity_poly.type
_entity_poly.pdbx_seq_one_letter_code
_entity_poly.pdbx_strand_id
1 'polypeptide(L)'
;MHSPGHPLPIADVARNLGIRTEHFIPYGDDKAKVRLAAREASGRDPGKLVLVTAITPTDAGEGKTTTSIGLAQGLGHIGQSVCLALREPSLGPTFGRKGGATGGGKASVTPQADINLHFTG
;
A
#
# COMPACT_ATOMS: atom_id res chain seq x y z
N MET A 1 -5.54 4.16 21.65
CA MET A 1 -6.22 3.00 21.04
C MET A 1 -6.87 3.47 19.76
N HIS A 2 -6.48 2.94 18.59
CA HIS A 2 -7.12 3.31 17.31
C HIS A 2 -8.38 2.45 17.13
N SER A 3 -9.50 3.09 16.79
CA SER A 3 -10.76 2.39 16.49
C SER A 3 -10.59 1.51 15.24
N PRO A 4 -11.11 0.27 15.25
CA PRO A 4 -11.10 -0.58 14.07
C PRO A 4 -11.87 0.12 12.93
N GLY A 5 -11.19 0.38 11.81
CA GLY A 5 -11.80 0.95 10.60
C GLY A 5 -11.22 2.28 10.13
N HIS A 6 -10.43 2.99 10.94
CA HIS A 6 -9.77 4.23 10.51
C HIS A 6 -8.27 4.03 10.33
N PRO A 7 -7.70 4.37 9.15
CA PRO A 7 -6.26 4.34 8.95
C PRO A 7 -5.57 5.31 9.93
N LEU A 8 -4.33 5.00 10.28
CA LEU A 8 -3.46 5.96 10.95
C LEU A 8 -3.38 7.24 10.08
N PRO A 9 -3.26 8.43 10.69
CA PRO A 9 -2.95 9.63 9.94
C PRO A 9 -1.73 9.40 9.04
N ILE A 10 -1.82 9.75 7.77
CA ILE A 10 -0.77 9.44 6.80
C ILE A 10 0.57 10.11 7.17
N ALA A 11 0.53 11.23 7.88
CA ALA A 11 1.70 11.89 8.43
C ALA A 11 2.44 11.01 9.45
N ASP A 12 1.71 10.23 10.25
CA ASP A 12 2.29 9.28 11.21
C ASP A 12 2.93 8.10 10.48
N VAL A 13 2.29 7.60 9.41
CA VAL A 13 2.87 6.56 8.54
C VAL A 13 4.17 7.04 7.90
N ALA A 14 4.17 8.26 7.34
CA ALA A 14 5.36 8.86 6.73
C ALA A 14 6.49 9.05 7.74
N ARG A 15 6.17 9.51 8.96
CA ARG A 15 7.13 9.65 10.06
C ARG A 15 7.75 8.32 10.45
N ASN A 16 6.95 7.26 10.56
CA ASN A 16 7.44 5.91 10.88
C ASN A 16 8.38 5.36 9.79
N LEU A 17 8.22 5.78 8.53
CA LEU A 17 9.12 5.43 7.43
C LEU A 17 10.40 6.31 7.38
N GLY A 18 10.46 7.37 8.19
CA GLY A 18 11.55 8.35 8.17
C GLY A 18 11.48 9.35 7.01
N ILE A 19 10.29 9.57 6.45
CA ILE A 19 10.07 10.56 5.39
C ILE A 19 9.98 11.95 6.02
N ARG A 20 10.88 12.85 5.63
CA ARG A 20 10.89 14.25 6.10
C ARG A 20 9.71 15.03 5.51
N THR A 21 9.20 16.00 6.28
CA THR A 21 8.04 16.84 5.90
C THR A 21 8.24 17.55 4.56
N GLU A 22 9.45 18.01 4.27
CA GLU A 22 9.80 18.65 2.99
C GLU A 22 9.63 17.74 1.76
N HIS A 23 9.63 16.41 1.96
CA HIS A 23 9.45 15.41 0.91
C HIS A 23 8.04 14.82 0.86
N PHE A 24 7.18 15.23 1.79
CA PHE A 24 5.84 14.72 1.98
C PHE A 24 4.81 15.70 1.39
N ILE A 25 3.89 15.19 0.56
CA ILE A 25 2.82 15.98 -0.07
C ILE A 25 1.48 15.33 0.29
N PRO A 26 0.73 15.85 1.28
CA PRO A 26 -0.51 15.24 1.72
C PRO A 26 -1.63 15.37 0.67
N TYR A 27 -2.50 14.37 0.62
CA TYR A 27 -3.76 14.31 -0.13
C TYR A 27 -4.86 13.91 0.85
N GLY A 28 -5.35 14.87 1.62
CA GLY A 28 -6.17 14.59 2.80
C GLY A 28 -5.33 13.97 3.93
N ASP A 29 -6.00 13.28 4.85
CA ASP A 29 -5.40 12.78 6.10
C ASP A 29 -4.91 11.32 6.01
N ASP A 30 -5.14 10.65 4.90
CA ASP A 30 -4.93 9.20 4.73
C ASP A 30 -4.10 8.81 3.49
N LYS A 31 -3.67 9.80 2.67
CA LYS A 31 -2.86 9.58 1.46
C LYS A 31 -1.82 10.69 1.28
N ALA A 32 -0.72 10.36 0.63
CA ALA A 32 0.32 11.33 0.30
C ALA A 32 1.17 10.89 -0.89
N LYS A 33 1.74 11.86 -1.60
CA LYS A 33 2.86 11.63 -2.53
C LYS A 33 4.18 11.87 -1.81
N VAL A 34 5.21 11.15 -2.24
CA VAL A 34 6.59 11.31 -1.76
C VAL A 34 7.45 11.85 -2.90
N ARG A 35 8.17 12.95 -2.65
CA ARG A 35 9.11 13.52 -3.63
C ARG A 35 10.25 12.53 -3.89
N LEU A 36 10.68 12.41 -5.15
CA LEU A 36 11.78 11.50 -5.51
C LEU A 36 13.09 11.81 -4.78
N ALA A 37 13.34 13.09 -4.47
CA ALA A 37 14.47 13.55 -3.67
C ALA A 37 14.55 12.89 -2.28
N ALA A 38 13.45 12.33 -1.75
CA ALA A 38 13.45 11.55 -0.51
C ALA A 38 14.38 10.34 -0.57
N ARG A 39 14.54 9.73 -1.76
CA ARG A 39 15.38 8.54 -1.94
C ARG A 39 16.84 8.86 -1.66
N GLU A 40 17.36 9.90 -2.31
CA GLU A 40 18.74 10.36 -2.14
C GLU A 40 18.94 10.91 -0.72
N ALA A 41 18.00 11.72 -0.23
CA ALA A 41 18.06 12.27 1.11
C ALA A 41 18.00 11.23 2.24
N SER A 42 17.51 10.00 1.96
CA SER A 42 17.47 8.95 2.97
C SER A 42 18.85 8.45 3.39
N GLY A 43 19.84 8.50 2.50
CA GLY A 43 21.18 7.95 2.75
C GLY A 43 21.20 6.45 3.09
N ARG A 44 20.12 5.71 2.83
CA ARG A 44 19.98 4.29 3.19
C ARG A 44 20.34 3.40 2.02
N ASP A 45 21.10 2.34 2.31
CA ASP A 45 21.34 1.26 1.37
C ASP A 45 20.04 0.54 0.97
N PRO A 46 19.95 -0.05 -0.23
CA PRO A 46 18.83 -0.88 -0.63
C PRO A 46 18.60 -2.05 0.34
N GLY A 47 17.35 -2.26 0.74
CA GLY A 47 16.93 -3.43 1.51
C GLY A 47 16.75 -4.68 0.64
N LYS A 48 16.19 -5.75 1.24
CA LYS A 48 15.82 -6.97 0.51
C LYS A 48 14.59 -6.72 -0.36
N LEU A 49 14.60 -7.27 -1.59
CA LEU A 49 13.44 -7.28 -2.48
C LEU A 49 12.79 -8.66 -2.47
N VAL A 50 11.50 -8.71 -2.11
CA VAL A 50 10.69 -9.93 -2.19
C VAL A 50 9.65 -9.77 -3.28
N LEU A 51 9.72 -10.61 -4.32
CA LEU A 51 8.78 -10.60 -5.43
C LEU A 51 7.70 -11.67 -5.20
N VAL A 52 6.44 -11.24 -5.10
CA VAL A 52 5.28 -12.13 -5.01
C VAL A 52 4.70 -12.35 -6.40
N THR A 53 4.66 -13.62 -6.82
CA THR A 53 4.07 -14.06 -8.10
C THR A 53 2.97 -15.10 -7.87
N ALA A 54 2.25 -15.45 -8.93
CA ALA A 54 1.23 -16.48 -8.95
C ALA A 54 1.40 -17.35 -10.20
N ILE A 55 0.71 -18.50 -10.20
CA ILE A 55 0.53 -19.33 -11.40
C ILE A 55 -0.31 -18.58 -12.46
N THR A 56 -0.47 -19.19 -13.63
CA THR A 56 -1.42 -18.71 -14.65
C THR A 56 -2.80 -18.49 -14.03
N PRO A 57 -3.45 -17.32 -14.26
CA PRO A 57 -4.75 -17.03 -13.68
C PRO A 57 -5.83 -18.04 -14.05
N THR A 58 -6.75 -18.25 -13.12
CA THR A 58 -7.90 -19.15 -13.17
C THR A 58 -9.14 -18.44 -12.65
N ASP A 59 -10.33 -18.94 -12.96
CA ASP A 59 -11.59 -18.35 -12.49
C ASP A 59 -11.78 -18.44 -10.97
N ALA A 60 -11.02 -19.29 -10.27
CA ALA A 60 -11.07 -19.41 -8.81
C ALA A 60 -10.40 -18.21 -8.10
N GLY A 61 -9.47 -17.53 -8.79
CA GLY A 61 -8.68 -16.44 -8.23
C GLY A 61 -7.53 -16.90 -7.34
N GLU A 62 -6.35 -16.32 -7.53
CA GLU A 62 -5.11 -16.79 -6.90
C GLU A 62 -4.77 -16.04 -5.61
N GLY A 63 -5.48 -14.94 -5.31
CA GLY A 63 -5.27 -14.16 -4.09
C GLY A 63 -3.91 -13.45 -4.00
N LYS A 64 -3.18 -13.27 -5.11
CA LYS A 64 -1.82 -12.69 -5.13
C LYS A 64 -1.68 -11.39 -4.34
N THR A 65 -2.62 -10.46 -4.51
CA THR A 65 -2.62 -9.17 -3.80
C THR A 65 -2.85 -9.36 -2.31
N THR A 66 -3.82 -10.20 -1.93
CA THR A 66 -4.10 -10.55 -0.53
C THR A 66 -2.87 -11.17 0.13
N THR A 67 -2.19 -12.09 -0.54
CA THR A 67 -0.94 -12.71 -0.06
C THR A 67 0.17 -11.67 0.09
N SER A 68 0.32 -10.74 -0.86
CA SER A 68 1.33 -9.67 -0.78
C SER A 68 1.11 -8.77 0.44
N ILE A 69 -0.14 -8.39 0.70
CA ILE A 69 -0.51 -7.59 1.87
C ILE A 69 -0.31 -8.39 3.16
N GLY A 70 -0.77 -9.64 3.22
CA GLY A 70 -0.61 -10.51 4.38
C GLY A 70 0.85 -10.79 4.72
N LEU A 71 1.71 -10.95 3.71
CA LEU A 71 3.15 -11.10 3.90
C LEU A 71 3.77 -9.84 4.52
N ALA A 72 3.43 -8.66 4.02
CA ALA A 72 3.91 -7.40 4.59
C ALA A 72 3.41 -7.20 6.03
N GLN A 73 2.13 -7.50 6.31
CA GLN A 73 1.58 -7.47 7.67
C GLN A 73 2.32 -8.44 8.61
N GLY A 74 2.57 -9.67 8.16
CA GLY A 74 3.29 -10.69 8.93
C GLY A 74 4.74 -10.30 9.22
N LEU A 75 5.45 -9.77 8.24
CA LEU A 75 6.81 -9.23 8.41
C LEU A 75 6.84 -8.09 9.43
N GLY A 76 5.89 -7.17 9.36
CA GLY A 76 5.74 -6.10 10.35
C GLY A 76 5.43 -6.65 11.75
N HIS A 77 4.59 -7.68 11.85
CA HIS A 77 4.22 -8.32 13.12
C HIS A 77 5.42 -8.96 13.83
N ILE A 78 6.39 -9.52 13.07
CA ILE A 78 7.64 -10.07 13.62
C ILE A 78 8.75 -9.02 13.76
N GLY A 79 8.43 -7.73 13.65
CA GLY A 79 9.36 -6.62 13.90
C GLY A 79 10.29 -6.26 12.72
N GLN A 80 10.03 -6.76 11.52
CA GLN A 80 10.80 -6.33 10.33
C GLN A 80 10.29 -4.99 9.80
N SER A 81 11.23 -4.10 9.44
CA SER A 81 10.91 -2.89 8.68
C SER A 81 10.57 -3.27 7.24
N VAL A 82 9.31 -3.13 6.84
CA VAL A 82 8.77 -3.60 5.55
C VAL A 82 7.90 -2.54 4.89
N CYS A 83 7.95 -2.48 3.57
CA CYS A 83 7.07 -1.65 2.74
C CYS A 83 6.51 -2.50 1.59
N LEU A 84 5.23 -2.35 1.29
CA LEU A 84 4.55 -3.02 0.20
C LEU A 84 4.40 -2.06 -0.98
N ALA A 85 4.79 -2.49 -2.18
CA ALA A 85 4.52 -1.78 -3.42
C ALA A 85 3.47 -2.55 -4.24
N LEU A 86 2.37 -1.87 -4.60
CA LEU A 86 1.30 -2.39 -5.45
C LEU A 86 1.08 -1.48 -6.64
N ARG A 87 0.42 -2.01 -7.68
CA ARG A 87 -0.05 -1.22 -8.81
C ARG A 87 -1.39 -0.58 -8.46
N GLU A 88 -1.57 0.67 -8.86
CA GLU A 88 -2.89 1.31 -8.84
C GLU A 88 -3.84 0.59 -9.83
N PRO A 89 -5.08 0.27 -9.42
CA PRO A 89 -6.06 -0.30 -10.34
C PRO A 89 -6.51 0.74 -11.37
N SER A 90 -6.88 0.27 -12.58
CA SER A 90 -7.52 1.15 -13.55
C SER A 90 -8.97 1.44 -13.14
N LEU A 91 -9.43 2.66 -13.44
CA LEU A 91 -10.78 3.12 -13.12
C LEU A 91 -11.88 2.37 -13.89
N GLY A 92 -11.64 2.02 -15.15
CA GLY A 92 -12.65 1.41 -16.05
C GLY A 92 -13.28 0.13 -15.49
N PRO A 93 -12.50 -0.89 -15.07
CA PRO A 93 -13.03 -2.12 -14.50
C PRO A 93 -13.86 -1.95 -13.22
N THR A 94 -13.66 -0.86 -12.46
CA THR A 94 -14.42 -0.57 -11.23
C THR A 94 -15.92 -0.45 -11.49
N PHE A 95 -16.32 -0.06 -12.70
CA PHE A 95 -17.73 0.07 -13.12
C PHE A 95 -18.31 -1.19 -13.80
N GLY A 96 -17.52 -2.27 -13.94
CA GLY A 96 -17.92 -3.52 -14.60
C GLY A 96 -17.87 -4.74 -13.68
N ARG A 97 -16.71 -5.41 -13.59
CA ARG A 97 -16.44 -6.49 -12.62
C ARG A 97 -15.35 -6.04 -11.65
N LYS A 98 -15.72 -5.96 -10.38
CA LYS A 98 -14.84 -5.54 -9.29
C LYS A 98 -13.71 -6.56 -9.09
N GLY A 99 -12.46 -6.15 -9.28
CA GLY A 99 -11.27 -6.95 -8.98
C GLY A 99 -10.72 -6.66 -7.58
N GLY A 100 -10.08 -7.66 -6.94
CA GLY A 100 -9.45 -7.55 -5.61
C GLY A 100 -8.12 -6.79 -5.60
N ALA A 101 -8.04 -5.64 -6.27
CA ALA A 101 -6.82 -4.86 -6.44
C ALA A 101 -6.25 -4.29 -5.14
N THR A 102 -7.10 -4.14 -4.12
CA THR A 102 -6.73 -3.67 -2.77
C THR A 102 -6.64 -4.80 -1.75
N GLY A 103 -6.59 -6.06 -2.20
CA GLY A 103 -6.61 -7.24 -1.33
C GLY A 103 -8.03 -7.65 -0.91
N GLY A 104 -8.14 -8.39 0.19
CA GLY A 104 -9.42 -8.90 0.69
C GLY A 104 -9.36 -9.44 2.12
N GLY A 105 -10.52 -9.49 2.78
CA GLY A 105 -10.62 -9.91 4.19
C GLY A 105 -9.85 -8.97 5.12
N LYS A 106 -9.03 -9.53 6.02
CA LYS A 106 -8.19 -8.77 6.97
C LYS A 106 -6.87 -8.26 6.36
N ALA A 107 -6.56 -8.69 5.13
CA ALA A 107 -5.37 -8.30 4.39
C ALA A 107 -5.79 -7.40 3.21
N SER A 108 -6.04 -6.13 3.52
CA SER A 108 -6.48 -5.12 2.56
C SER A 108 -5.75 -3.79 2.74
N VAL A 109 -5.76 -2.96 1.69
CA VAL A 109 -5.28 -1.56 1.72
C VAL A 109 -6.48 -0.61 1.76
N THR A 110 -6.36 0.43 2.58
CA THR A 110 -7.40 1.45 2.85
C THR A 110 -6.78 2.84 2.61
N PRO A 111 -7.52 3.84 2.09
CA PRO A 111 -8.95 3.85 1.72
C PRO A 111 -9.25 3.17 0.38
N GLN A 112 -10.05 2.09 0.40
CA GLN A 112 -10.32 1.30 -0.81
C GLN A 112 -11.13 2.09 -1.86
N ALA A 113 -12.06 2.94 -1.45
CA ALA A 113 -12.89 3.70 -2.39
C ALA A 113 -12.03 4.63 -3.24
N ASP A 114 -11.17 5.42 -2.60
CA ASP A 114 -10.30 6.37 -3.27
C ASP A 114 -9.30 5.67 -4.19
N ILE A 115 -8.70 4.57 -3.74
CA ILE A 115 -7.75 3.77 -4.54
C ILE A 115 -8.39 3.23 -5.82
N ASN A 116 -9.68 2.86 -5.79
CA ASN A 116 -10.38 2.33 -6.97
C ASN A 116 -10.99 3.42 -7.87
N LEU A 117 -10.90 4.69 -7.47
CA LEU A 117 -11.49 5.84 -8.16
C LEU A 117 -10.39 6.79 -8.67
N HIS A 118 -10.37 8.03 -8.17
CA HIS A 118 -9.46 9.08 -8.65
C HIS A 118 -8.13 9.14 -7.89
N PHE A 119 -8.01 8.35 -6.82
CA PHE A 119 -6.87 8.29 -5.92
C PHE A 119 -6.14 9.62 -5.68
N THR A 120 -5.02 9.89 -6.37
CA THR A 120 -4.24 11.14 -6.22
C THR A 120 -4.01 11.89 -7.54
N GLY A 121 -4.90 11.71 -8.53
CA GLY A 121 -4.85 12.37 -9.82
C GLY A 121 -4.79 11.39 -10.98
#